data_AF-A0A815K9J9-F1
#
_entry.id   AF-A0A815K9J9-F1
#
_cell.length_a   1.000
_cell.length_b   1.000
_cell.length_c   1.000
_cell.angle_alpha   90.00
_cell.angle_beta   90.00
_cell.angle_gamma   90.00
#
_symmetry.space_group_name_H-M   'P 1'
#
loop_
_entity.id
_entity.type
_entity.pdbx_description
1 polymer ?
#
loop_
_entity_poly.entity_id
_entity_poly.type
_entity_poly.pdbx_seq_one_letter_code
_entity_poly.pdbx_strand_id
1 'polypeptide(L)'
;MARFFQFFCLILFVLIFATSSANKKAHPSVGVIRWDAWNLFDGQYDPISFYSHRCLSPEKFHYRLPFFATVLSPTNTSYNEDMQSIMDQEILYAKHAGIDYWAFDTYCAYRPNCTTNTTFCAEYLQIAPHYCPRNPAYGLHQYLSSQYNSLINFTLLLLGSSPCDPTFQASYLELMVLPQFQTVFGGRPLLYLFQFTEVEAKLCGAGWSGSRDVFNRFRQMAINRGGTCLDFSIGLKNPYMVLMDFKVPTVQAHANLLGFDAISMYTLPGGTTEVSILIRNSLD
;
A
#
# COMPACT_ATOMS: atom_id res chain seq x y z
N MET A 1 -9.67 -73.25 -25.78
CA MET A 1 -10.11 -72.48 -26.97
C MET A 1 -10.76 -71.20 -26.43
N ALA A 2 -10.03 -70.07 -26.42
CA ALA A 2 -10.23 -68.96 -27.37
C ALA A 2 -11.60 -68.28 -27.18
N ARG A 3 -11.79 -66.96 -27.05
CA ARG A 3 -10.95 -65.75 -27.19
C ARG A 3 -11.85 -64.56 -26.76
N PHE A 4 -11.22 -63.50 -26.20
CA PHE A 4 -11.49 -62.06 -26.43
C PHE A 4 -12.92 -61.50 -26.52
N PHE A 5 -13.23 -60.48 -25.71
CA PHE A 5 -13.74 -59.14 -26.09
C PHE A 5 -14.12 -58.38 -24.80
N GLN A 6 -13.19 -57.63 -24.22
CA GLN A 6 -13.02 -56.17 -24.35
C GLN A 6 -13.72 -55.37 -23.23
N PHE A 7 -12.89 -55.01 -22.24
CA PHE A 7 -13.06 -53.88 -21.33
C PHE A 7 -13.39 -52.60 -22.11
N PHE A 8 -14.54 -51.98 -21.85
CA PHE A 8 -14.77 -50.57 -22.18
C PHE A 8 -14.75 -49.76 -20.89
N CYS A 9 -13.54 -49.31 -20.56
CA CYS A 9 -13.25 -48.32 -19.54
C CYS A 9 -13.86 -47.00 -20.00
N LEU A 10 -14.98 -46.59 -19.39
CA LEU A 10 -15.58 -45.28 -19.60
C LEU A 10 -14.72 -44.23 -18.89
N ILE A 11 -13.58 -43.91 -19.51
CA ILE A 11 -12.79 -42.73 -19.19
C ILE A 11 -13.62 -41.54 -19.69
N LEU A 12 -14.41 -40.97 -18.79
CA LEU A 12 -15.03 -39.68 -18.99
C LEU A 12 -13.89 -38.67 -19.06
N PHE A 13 -13.49 -38.36 -20.29
CA PHE A 13 -12.55 -37.29 -20.63
C PHE A 13 -13.21 -35.97 -20.20
N VAL A 14 -13.02 -35.59 -18.94
CA VAL A 14 -13.16 -34.20 -18.52
C VAL A 14 -12.03 -33.48 -19.23
N LEU A 15 -12.35 -32.96 -20.41
CA LEU A 15 -11.59 -31.90 -21.05
C LEU A 15 -11.57 -30.74 -20.07
N ILE A 16 -10.54 -30.74 -19.22
CA ILE A 16 -10.08 -29.58 -18.50
C ILE A 16 -9.84 -28.56 -19.61
N PHE A 17 -10.78 -27.61 -19.76
CA PHE A 17 -10.49 -26.33 -20.36
C PHE A 17 -9.43 -25.69 -19.47
N ALA A 18 -8.17 -26.09 -19.67
CA ALA A 18 -7.06 -25.24 -19.41
C ALA A 18 -7.23 -24.12 -20.42
N THR A 19 -8.01 -23.11 -20.05
CA THR A 19 -7.82 -21.77 -20.59
C THR A 19 -6.40 -21.41 -20.18
N SER A 20 -5.44 -21.79 -21.02
CA SER A 20 -4.15 -21.15 -21.09
C SER A 20 -4.47 -19.68 -21.19
N SER A 21 -4.38 -18.98 -20.06
CA SER A 21 -4.53 -17.53 -20.00
C SER A 21 -3.54 -17.02 -21.01
N ALA A 22 -4.05 -16.59 -22.16
CA ALA A 22 -3.26 -16.13 -23.28
C ALA A 22 -2.29 -15.11 -22.69
N ASN A 23 -1.00 -15.35 -22.97
CA ASN A 23 0.13 -14.59 -22.45
C ASN A 23 -0.07 -13.11 -22.81
N LYS A 24 -0.81 -12.41 -21.96
CA LYS A 24 -0.96 -10.96 -21.98
C LYS A 24 0.47 -10.48 -21.88
N LYS A 25 1.00 -9.85 -22.95
CA LYS A 25 2.36 -9.31 -22.97
C LYS A 25 2.62 -8.73 -21.58
N ALA A 26 3.54 -9.35 -20.82
CA ALA A 26 3.83 -8.96 -19.46
C ALA A 26 4.47 -7.58 -19.53
N HIS A 27 3.66 -6.54 -19.50
CA HIS A 27 4.16 -5.19 -19.28
C HIS A 27 4.67 -5.15 -17.84
N PRO A 28 5.76 -4.42 -17.57
CA PRO A 28 6.15 -4.11 -16.21
C PRO A 28 4.94 -3.57 -15.44
N SER A 29 4.77 -4.02 -14.20
CA SER A 29 3.71 -3.50 -13.35
C SER A 29 4.04 -2.07 -12.94
N VAL A 30 3.08 -1.15 -13.07
CA VAL A 30 3.25 0.26 -12.71
C VAL A 30 2.36 0.60 -11.51
N GLY A 31 3.00 0.99 -10.42
CA GLY A 31 2.33 1.48 -9.21
C GLY A 31 2.46 2.98 -9.04
N VAL A 32 1.46 3.59 -8.40
CA VAL A 32 1.50 5.02 -8.03
C VAL A 32 1.20 5.16 -6.54
N ILE A 33 1.97 6.02 -5.86
CA ILE A 33 1.67 6.38 -4.47
C ILE A 33 0.45 7.29 -4.47
N ARG A 34 -0.55 6.92 -3.69
CA ARG A 34 -1.73 7.73 -3.46
C ARG A 34 -1.63 8.33 -2.05
N TRP A 35 -1.45 9.64 -1.99
CA TRP A 35 -1.45 10.42 -0.76
C TRP A 35 -2.82 11.05 -0.57
N ASP A 36 -3.57 10.62 0.44
CA ASP A 36 -4.94 11.10 0.68
C ASP A 36 -4.95 12.36 1.58
N ALA A 37 -4.25 13.42 1.14
CA ALA A 37 -4.02 14.67 1.87
C ALA A 37 -5.02 15.79 1.51
N TRP A 38 -6.30 15.45 1.41
CA TRP A 38 -7.36 16.33 0.88
C TRP A 38 -8.66 16.26 1.69
N ASN A 39 -8.64 15.59 2.83
CA ASN A 39 -9.85 15.11 3.49
C ASN A 39 -10.32 16.05 4.61
N LEU A 40 -11.64 16.14 4.75
CA LEU A 40 -12.28 16.74 5.91
C LEU A 40 -12.52 15.67 6.97
N PHE A 41 -12.27 16.03 8.22
CA PHE A 41 -12.72 15.29 9.40
C PHE A 41 -13.63 16.19 10.23
N ASP A 42 -14.88 15.76 10.46
CA ASP A 42 -15.92 16.55 11.16
C ASP A 42 -16.04 18.00 10.64
N GLY A 43 -15.93 18.16 9.31
CA GLY A 43 -16.02 19.46 8.64
C GLY A 43 -14.76 20.33 8.73
N GLN A 44 -13.63 19.81 9.22
CA GLN A 44 -12.35 20.52 9.32
C GLN A 44 -11.23 19.79 8.60
N TYR A 45 -10.32 20.53 7.98
CA TYR A 45 -9.10 19.95 7.41
C TYR A 45 -8.12 19.59 8.52
N ASP A 46 -7.51 18.40 8.42
CA ASP A 46 -6.27 18.14 9.16
C ASP A 46 -5.15 19.11 8.68
N PRO A 47 -4.09 19.31 9.48
CA PRO A 47 -2.93 20.13 9.10
C PRO A 47 -2.37 19.91 7.69
N ILE A 48 -2.23 18.66 7.23
CA ILE A 48 -1.68 18.35 5.89
C ILE A 48 -2.67 18.80 4.82
N SER A 49 -3.94 18.43 4.98
CA SER A 49 -5.03 18.82 4.08
C SER A 49 -5.21 20.35 4.03
N PHE A 50 -5.05 21.04 5.17
CA PHE A 50 -5.09 22.50 5.28
C PHE A 50 -3.96 23.16 4.49
N TYR A 51 -2.72 22.70 4.66
CA TYR A 51 -1.59 23.26 3.93
C TYR A 51 -1.66 22.95 2.43
N SER A 52 -2.17 21.78 2.04
CA SER A 52 -2.45 21.46 0.64
C SER A 52 -3.37 22.54 0.03
N HIS A 53 -4.55 22.76 0.62
CA HIS A 53 -5.51 23.79 0.21
C HIS A 53 -4.89 25.17 0.13
N ARG A 54 -4.14 25.57 1.16
CA ARG A 54 -3.49 26.88 1.21
C ARG A 54 -2.47 27.06 0.08
N CYS A 55 -1.72 26.01 -0.26
CA CYS A 55 -0.66 26.06 -1.26
C CYS A 55 -1.19 26.10 -2.70
N LEU A 56 -2.32 25.43 -2.98
CA LEU A 56 -2.90 25.38 -4.34
C LEU A 56 -3.97 26.46 -4.60
N SER A 57 -4.44 27.16 -3.57
CA SER A 57 -5.45 28.21 -3.70
C SER A 57 -5.06 29.44 -4.54
N PRO A 58 -3.80 29.90 -4.58
CA PRO A 58 -3.42 31.02 -5.45
C PRO A 58 -3.60 30.69 -6.95
N GLU A 59 -4.18 31.62 -7.71
CA GLU A 59 -4.52 31.48 -9.13
C GLU A 59 -3.42 30.88 -9.99
N LYS A 60 -2.16 31.31 -9.76
CA LYS A 60 -0.99 30.80 -10.47
C LYS A 60 -0.75 29.29 -10.31
N PHE A 61 -1.44 28.61 -9.41
CA PHE A 61 -1.36 27.16 -9.18
C PHE A 61 -2.64 26.41 -9.57
N HIS A 62 -3.68 27.09 -10.06
CA HIS A 62 -4.96 26.45 -10.39
C HIS A 62 -4.83 25.36 -11.45
N TYR A 63 -3.83 25.44 -12.34
CA TYR A 63 -3.54 24.39 -13.32
C TYR A 63 -3.08 23.05 -12.72
N ARG A 64 -2.76 23.02 -11.42
CA ARG A 64 -2.36 21.81 -10.68
C ARG A 64 -3.49 21.24 -9.83
N LEU A 65 -4.64 21.91 -9.78
CA LEU A 65 -5.76 21.44 -8.99
C LEU A 65 -6.26 20.10 -9.56
N PRO A 66 -6.72 19.17 -8.69
CA PRO A 66 -7.33 17.94 -9.16
C PRO A 66 -8.61 18.23 -9.95
N PHE A 67 -9.03 17.30 -10.79
CA PHE A 67 -10.19 17.48 -11.67
C PHE A 67 -11.51 17.72 -10.90
N PHE A 68 -11.57 17.32 -9.63
CA PHE A 68 -12.72 17.49 -8.74
C PHE A 68 -12.67 18.80 -7.93
N ALA A 69 -11.68 19.67 -8.18
CA ALA A 69 -11.60 20.95 -7.50
C ALA A 69 -12.59 21.98 -8.03
N THR A 70 -13.05 22.85 -7.13
CA THR A 70 -13.84 24.03 -7.46
C THR A 70 -13.03 25.29 -7.13
N VAL A 71 -12.88 26.17 -8.11
CA VAL A 71 -12.31 27.51 -7.90
C VAL A 71 -13.40 28.45 -7.43
N LEU A 72 -13.30 28.92 -6.18
CA LEU A 72 -14.27 29.84 -5.57
C LEU A 72 -13.89 31.30 -5.79
N SER A 73 -12.57 31.58 -5.87
CA SER A 73 -12.00 32.87 -6.21
C SER A 73 -10.53 32.71 -6.64
N PRO A 74 -9.83 33.77 -7.10
CA PRO A 74 -8.40 33.71 -7.43
C PRO A 74 -7.48 33.28 -6.26
N THR A 75 -7.96 33.29 -5.02
CA THR A 75 -7.19 32.94 -3.82
C THR A 75 -7.89 31.90 -2.95
N ASN A 76 -8.97 31.29 -3.43
CA ASN A 76 -9.74 30.32 -2.67
C ASN A 76 -10.22 29.18 -3.56
N THR A 77 -9.91 27.96 -3.14
CA THR A 77 -10.28 26.72 -3.82
C THR A 77 -10.86 25.74 -2.81
N SER A 78 -11.72 24.85 -3.27
CA SER A 78 -12.26 23.76 -2.47
C SER A 78 -12.12 22.46 -3.24
N TYR A 79 -11.54 21.44 -2.61
CA TYR A 79 -11.44 20.11 -3.18
C TYR A 79 -11.40 19.08 -2.05
N ASN A 80 -12.43 18.23 -2.00
CA ASN A 80 -12.48 17.11 -1.07
C ASN A 80 -12.61 15.84 -1.88
N GLU A 81 -11.72 14.89 -1.62
CA GLU A 81 -11.66 13.62 -2.34
C GLU A 81 -12.57 12.56 -1.70
N ASP A 82 -13.19 12.86 -0.55
CA ASP A 82 -13.93 11.93 0.30
C ASP A 82 -15.27 11.44 -0.30
N MET A 83 -15.57 11.76 -1.56
CA MET A 83 -16.77 11.31 -2.25
C MET A 83 -16.53 10.02 -3.02
N GLN A 84 -17.43 9.04 -2.87
CA GLN A 84 -17.35 7.76 -3.58
C GLN A 84 -17.29 7.93 -5.11
N SER A 85 -18.04 8.88 -5.66
CA SER A 85 -18.04 9.17 -7.10
C SER A 85 -16.69 9.68 -7.62
N ILE A 86 -15.92 10.38 -6.79
CA ILE A 86 -14.57 10.84 -7.13
C ILE A 86 -13.63 9.64 -7.18
N MET A 87 -13.62 8.81 -6.14
CA MET A 87 -12.81 7.58 -6.11
C MET A 87 -13.12 6.66 -7.29
N ASP A 88 -14.40 6.45 -7.60
CA ASP A 88 -14.82 5.65 -8.75
C ASP A 88 -14.24 6.20 -10.07
N GLN A 89 -14.32 7.52 -10.26
CA GLN A 89 -13.77 8.20 -11.44
C GLN A 89 -12.24 8.09 -11.51
N GLU A 90 -11.54 8.17 -10.37
CA GLU A 90 -10.09 8.02 -10.30
C GLU A 90 -9.64 6.60 -10.62
N ILE A 91 -10.36 5.58 -10.17
CA ILE A 91 -10.07 4.18 -10.52
C ILE A 91 -10.19 3.99 -12.04
N LEU A 92 -11.22 4.58 -12.66
CA LEU A 92 -11.40 4.53 -14.11
C LEU A 92 -10.27 5.26 -14.86
N TYR A 93 -9.83 6.43 -14.37
CA TYR A 93 -8.69 7.15 -14.93
C TYR A 93 -7.38 6.38 -14.77
N ALA A 94 -7.11 5.80 -13.60
CA ALA A 94 -5.93 4.99 -13.36
C ALA A 94 -5.90 3.77 -14.29
N LYS A 95 -7.05 3.10 -14.44
CA LYS A 95 -7.18 1.99 -15.40
C LYS A 95 -6.89 2.43 -16.83
N HIS A 96 -7.45 3.55 -17.26
CA HIS A 96 -7.23 4.09 -18.60
C HIS A 96 -5.77 4.48 -18.84
N ALA A 97 -5.09 5.00 -17.81
CA ALA A 97 -3.68 5.37 -17.85
C ALA A 97 -2.70 4.18 -17.80
N GLY A 98 -3.19 2.95 -17.57
CA GLY A 98 -2.36 1.75 -17.45
C GLY A 98 -1.64 1.63 -16.10
N ILE A 99 -2.18 2.25 -15.04
CA ILE A 99 -1.74 2.02 -13.67
C ILE A 99 -2.29 0.68 -13.19
N ASP A 100 -1.45 -0.15 -12.61
CA ASP A 100 -1.82 -1.50 -12.15
C ASP A 100 -2.25 -1.52 -10.70
N TYR A 101 -1.66 -0.65 -9.86
CA TYR A 101 -2.01 -0.57 -8.46
C TYR A 101 -1.72 0.80 -7.84
N TRP A 102 -2.39 1.08 -6.73
CA TRP A 102 -2.06 2.19 -5.84
C TRP A 102 -1.38 1.72 -4.57
N ALA A 103 -0.36 2.46 -4.12
CA ALA A 103 0.19 2.34 -2.78
C ALA A 103 -0.45 3.40 -1.90
N PHE A 104 -1.38 2.99 -1.04
CA PHE A 104 -2.05 3.87 -0.08
C PHE A 104 -1.16 4.10 1.13
N ASP A 105 -0.96 5.35 1.52
CA ASP A 105 -0.20 5.70 2.71
C ASP A 105 -0.93 5.32 4.00
N THR A 106 -0.20 4.87 5.02
CA THR A 106 -0.78 4.64 6.34
C THR A 106 -0.46 5.82 7.24
N TYR A 107 -1.41 6.73 7.44
CA TYR A 107 -1.24 7.86 8.37
C TYR A 107 -2.20 7.76 9.55
N CYS A 108 -1.90 8.55 10.57
CA CYS A 108 -2.80 8.77 11.67
C CYS A 108 -3.83 9.83 11.27
N ALA A 109 -5.11 9.55 11.51
CA ALA A 109 -6.18 10.48 11.20
C ALA A 109 -6.34 11.52 12.33
N TYR A 110 -6.51 12.79 11.98
CA TYR A 110 -6.81 13.83 12.97
C TYR A 110 -8.18 13.59 13.62
N ARG A 111 -8.26 13.71 14.96
CA ARG A 111 -9.44 13.68 15.80
C ARG A 111 -9.24 14.55 17.06
N PRO A 112 -10.08 15.57 17.30
CA PRO A 112 -9.89 16.53 18.40
C PRO A 112 -9.92 15.92 19.81
N ASN A 113 -10.43 14.70 19.98
CA ASN A 113 -10.46 13.96 21.26
C ASN A 113 -9.75 12.61 21.18
N CYS A 114 -8.67 12.53 20.42
CA CYS A 114 -7.89 11.31 20.32
C CYS A 114 -7.08 11.04 21.60
N THR A 115 -7.47 10.03 22.39
CA THR A 115 -6.60 9.43 23.40
C THR A 115 -6.15 8.07 22.89
N THR A 116 -4.92 7.99 22.39
CA THR A 116 -4.34 6.68 22.04
C THR A 116 -3.05 6.47 22.79
N ASN A 117 -2.82 5.23 23.18
CA ASN A 117 -1.54 4.80 23.75
C ASN A 117 -0.52 4.44 22.65
N THR A 118 -0.80 4.74 21.38
CA THR A 118 0.10 4.40 20.28
C THR A 118 1.16 5.49 20.14
N THR A 119 2.42 5.12 20.33
CA THR A 119 3.56 6.04 20.19
C THR A 119 3.69 6.57 18.76
N PHE A 120 3.37 5.74 17.76
CA PHE A 120 3.44 6.10 16.34
C PHE A 120 2.69 7.40 16.00
N CYS A 121 1.41 7.52 16.38
CA CYS A 121 0.61 8.69 16.03
C CYS A 121 0.97 9.95 16.84
N ALA A 122 1.43 9.77 18.08
CA ALA A 122 1.91 10.87 18.89
C ALA A 122 3.21 11.48 18.33
N GLU A 123 4.06 10.66 17.71
CA GLU A 123 5.37 11.06 17.19
C GLU A 123 5.32 11.57 15.75
N TYR A 124 4.46 11.00 14.89
CA TYR A 124 4.42 11.27 13.44
C TYR A 124 4.32 12.75 13.10
N LEU A 125 3.74 13.58 13.98
CA LEU A 125 3.72 15.00 13.75
C LEU A 125 4.44 15.85 14.79
N GLN A 126 4.71 15.47 16.04
CA GLN A 126 5.20 16.38 17.12
C GLN A 126 4.42 17.72 17.29
N ILE A 127 3.44 18.02 16.42
CA ILE A 127 2.80 19.32 16.22
C ILE A 127 1.31 19.27 16.61
N ALA A 128 0.70 18.10 16.89
CA ALA A 128 -0.68 18.08 17.39
C ALA A 128 -1.02 16.82 18.24
N PRO A 129 -1.61 16.99 19.44
CA PRO A 129 -2.02 15.91 20.34
C PRO A 129 -3.30 15.15 19.89
N HIS A 130 -3.65 15.19 18.61
CA HIS A 130 -4.98 14.85 18.12
C HIS A 130 -4.96 13.79 17.01
N TYR A 131 -3.92 12.97 16.87
CA TYR A 131 -3.83 11.99 15.80
C TYR A 131 -4.07 10.57 16.30
N CYS A 132 -4.99 9.87 15.64
CA CYS A 132 -5.46 8.54 15.99
C CYS A 132 -4.99 7.49 14.98
N PRO A 133 -4.68 6.27 15.43
CA PRO A 133 -4.51 5.13 14.55
C PRO A 133 -5.87 4.86 13.92
N ARG A 134 -6.06 5.29 12.68
CA ARG A 134 -7.15 4.83 11.84
C ARG A 134 -6.53 4.24 10.60
N ASN A 135 -6.59 2.93 10.52
CA ASN A 135 -6.22 2.21 9.32
C ASN A 135 -7.49 2.06 8.45
N PRO A 136 -7.44 2.25 7.12
CA PRO A 136 -6.41 2.88 6.29
C PRO A 136 -6.81 4.32 5.88
N ALA A 137 -5.97 4.97 5.07
CA ALA A 137 -6.21 6.27 4.45
C ALA A 137 -7.67 6.43 3.98
N TYR A 138 -8.24 7.63 4.13
CA TYR A 138 -9.65 7.89 3.78
C TYR A 138 -10.03 7.36 2.39
N GLY A 139 -9.12 7.45 1.41
CA GLY A 139 -9.31 6.93 0.06
C GLY A 139 -9.31 5.40 0.00
N LEU A 140 -8.57 4.66 0.83
CA LEU A 140 -8.61 3.19 0.77
C LEU A 140 -10.00 2.66 1.17
N HIS A 141 -10.70 3.30 2.11
CA HIS A 141 -12.08 2.93 2.43
C HIS A 141 -13.02 3.10 1.22
N GLN A 142 -12.92 4.23 0.53
CA GLN A 142 -13.73 4.50 -0.67
C GLN A 142 -13.34 3.56 -1.82
N TYR A 143 -12.04 3.26 -1.98
CA TYR A 143 -11.57 2.30 -2.97
C TYR A 143 -12.16 0.92 -2.70
N LEU A 144 -12.08 0.41 -1.46
CA LEU A 144 -12.61 -0.91 -1.11
C LEU A 144 -14.13 -0.98 -1.29
N SER A 145 -14.83 0.14 -1.10
CA SER A 145 -16.29 0.26 -1.30
C SER A 145 -16.69 0.43 -2.77
N SER A 146 -15.74 0.73 -3.67
CA SER A 146 -16.01 0.95 -5.08
C SER A 146 -16.40 -0.33 -5.81
N GLN A 147 -17.40 -0.25 -6.67
CA GLN A 147 -17.73 -1.31 -7.63
C GLN A 147 -16.60 -1.58 -8.65
N TYR A 148 -15.65 -0.64 -8.78
CA TYR A 148 -14.52 -0.71 -9.70
C TYR A 148 -13.23 -1.20 -9.04
N ASN A 149 -13.26 -1.60 -7.76
CA ASN A 149 -12.08 -1.97 -6.96
C ASN A 149 -11.27 -3.17 -7.50
N SER A 150 -11.77 -3.86 -8.52
CA SER A 150 -11.08 -4.96 -9.22
C SER A 150 -10.33 -4.51 -10.47
N LEU A 151 -10.45 -3.24 -10.89
CA LEU A 151 -9.83 -2.74 -12.12
C LEU A 151 -8.33 -2.48 -11.98
N ILE A 152 -7.90 -2.09 -10.78
CA ILE A 152 -6.52 -1.89 -10.34
C ILE A 152 -6.40 -2.47 -8.93
N ASN A 153 -5.24 -2.99 -8.57
CA ASN A 153 -4.95 -3.52 -7.23
C ASN A 153 -4.56 -2.42 -6.25
N PHE A 154 -4.29 -2.78 -5.00
CA PHE A 154 -3.73 -1.87 -4.01
C PHE A 154 -2.63 -2.51 -3.15
N THR A 155 -1.74 -1.69 -2.61
CA THR A 155 -0.75 -2.06 -1.58
C THR A 155 -0.70 -0.95 -0.53
N LEU A 156 0.14 -1.15 0.50
CA LEU A 156 0.33 -0.19 1.58
C LEU A 156 1.73 0.43 1.50
N LEU A 157 1.76 1.75 1.63
CA LEU A 157 2.93 2.55 1.94
C LEU A 157 2.92 2.84 3.44
N LEU A 158 3.57 1.96 4.19
CA LEU A 158 3.64 2.03 5.64
C LEU A 158 4.53 3.19 6.05
N LEU A 159 4.04 4.11 6.87
CA LEU A 159 4.80 5.27 7.32
C LEU A 159 5.51 4.97 8.64
N GLY A 160 6.78 5.40 8.75
CA GLY A 160 7.56 5.42 9.99
C GLY A 160 7.50 4.11 10.78
N SER A 161 7.24 4.20 12.08
CA SER A 161 7.17 3.05 13.00
C SER A 161 5.80 2.36 13.06
N SER A 162 4.85 2.67 12.16
CA SER A 162 3.51 2.04 12.19
C SER A 162 3.50 0.52 12.21
N PRO A 163 4.41 -0.20 11.51
CA PRO A 163 4.43 -1.67 11.55
C PRO A 163 4.91 -2.24 12.90
N CYS A 164 5.34 -1.40 13.84
CA CYS A 164 5.84 -1.81 15.14
C CYS A 164 4.74 -1.87 16.20
N ASP A 165 3.55 -1.33 15.90
CA ASP A 165 2.36 -1.49 16.74
C ASP A 165 1.60 -2.78 16.35
N PRO A 166 1.33 -3.69 17.29
CA PRO A 166 0.57 -4.91 17.01
C PRO A 166 -0.83 -4.66 16.44
N THR A 167 -1.47 -3.54 16.77
CA THR A 167 -2.81 -3.17 16.28
C THR A 167 -2.80 -2.87 14.79
N PHE A 168 -1.77 -2.16 14.33
CA PHE A 168 -1.56 -1.89 12.91
C PHE A 168 -1.21 -3.17 12.16
N GLN A 169 -0.32 -4.00 12.71
CA GLN A 169 0.04 -5.28 12.11
C GLN A 169 -1.18 -6.17 11.84
N ALA A 170 -2.07 -6.34 12.82
CA ALA A 170 -3.28 -7.14 12.64
C ALA A 170 -4.15 -6.60 11.49
N SER A 171 -4.35 -5.29 11.44
CA SER A 171 -5.14 -4.63 10.40
C SER A 171 -4.51 -4.77 9.00
N TYR A 172 -3.18 -4.69 8.89
CA TYR A 172 -2.49 -4.91 7.62
C TYR A 172 -2.65 -6.34 7.11
N LEU A 173 -2.60 -7.33 8.01
CA LEU A 173 -2.80 -8.73 7.66
C LEU A 173 -4.19 -9.00 7.10
N GLU A 174 -5.24 -8.37 7.66
CA GLU A 174 -6.60 -8.50 7.12
C GLU A 174 -6.75 -7.88 5.73
N LEU A 175 -6.04 -6.79 5.44
CA LEU A 175 -6.03 -6.20 4.09
C LEU A 175 -5.28 -7.08 3.08
N MET A 176 -4.19 -7.72 3.51
CA MET A 176 -3.34 -8.56 2.65
C MET A 176 -4.04 -9.81 2.12
N VAL A 177 -5.11 -10.28 2.77
CA VAL A 177 -5.88 -11.45 2.29
C VAL A 177 -6.86 -11.10 1.17
N LEU A 178 -7.10 -9.81 0.91
CA LEU A 178 -8.05 -9.39 -0.11
C LEU A 178 -7.51 -9.71 -1.52
N PRO A 179 -8.35 -10.19 -2.45
CA PRO A 179 -7.91 -10.61 -3.78
C PRO A 179 -7.30 -9.47 -4.62
N GLN A 180 -7.68 -8.22 -4.32
CA GLN A 180 -7.16 -7.02 -4.95
C GLN A 180 -5.89 -6.47 -4.27
N PHE A 181 -5.37 -7.14 -3.24
CA PHE A 181 -4.07 -6.79 -2.67
C PHE A 181 -2.94 -7.16 -3.64
N GLN A 182 -2.09 -6.19 -3.95
CA GLN A 182 -1.02 -6.34 -4.93
C GLN A 182 0.01 -7.35 -4.44
N THR A 183 0.33 -8.31 -5.31
CA THR A 183 1.41 -9.26 -5.09
C THR A 183 2.51 -9.11 -6.15
N VAL A 184 3.72 -9.55 -5.83
CA VAL A 184 4.81 -9.68 -6.79
C VAL A 184 5.07 -11.16 -7.12
N PHE A 185 6.17 -11.43 -7.82
CA PHE A 185 6.59 -12.78 -8.19
C PHE A 185 6.47 -13.78 -7.03
N GLY A 186 5.87 -14.94 -7.32
CA GLY A 186 5.60 -15.98 -6.34
C GLY A 186 4.37 -15.72 -5.45
N GLY A 187 3.54 -14.71 -5.76
CA GLY A 187 2.34 -14.39 -4.98
C GLY A 187 2.66 -13.73 -3.63
N ARG A 188 3.82 -13.08 -3.52
CA ARG A 188 4.26 -12.39 -2.31
C ARG A 188 3.53 -11.05 -2.18
N PRO A 189 2.78 -10.78 -1.09
CA PRO A 189 2.17 -9.47 -0.87
C PRO A 189 3.22 -8.37 -0.90
N LEU A 190 3.00 -7.32 -1.69
CA LEU A 190 3.89 -6.16 -1.77
C LEU A 190 3.62 -5.23 -0.59
N LEU A 191 4.67 -4.71 0.05
CA LEU A 191 4.58 -3.66 1.07
C LEU A 191 5.73 -2.68 0.90
N TYR A 192 5.44 -1.40 1.08
CA TYR A 192 6.45 -0.35 1.16
C TYR A 192 6.56 0.16 2.59
N LEU A 193 7.77 0.54 3.03
CA LEU A 193 8.01 1.24 4.27
C LEU A 193 8.72 2.56 3.96
N PHE A 194 8.12 3.68 4.33
CA PHE A 194 8.66 5.01 4.04
C PHE A 194 9.25 5.65 5.30
N GLN A 195 10.46 6.20 5.14
CA GLN A 195 11.19 6.95 6.18
C GLN A 195 11.36 6.20 7.51
N PHE A 196 12.01 5.03 7.47
CA PHE A 196 12.40 4.33 8.69
C PHE A 196 13.87 4.62 9.03
N THR A 197 14.09 5.49 10.01
CA THR A 197 15.41 5.98 10.41
C THR A 197 15.86 5.39 11.75
N GLU A 198 16.99 5.86 12.28
CA GLU A 198 17.48 5.53 13.62
C GLU A 198 16.45 5.83 14.73
N VAL A 199 15.63 6.86 14.55
CA VAL A 199 14.59 7.22 15.52
C VAL A 199 13.52 6.14 15.56
N GLU A 200 12.96 5.78 14.40
CA GLU A 200 11.97 4.72 14.28
C GLU A 200 12.54 3.36 14.72
N ALA A 201 13.80 3.06 14.40
CA ALA A 201 14.45 1.82 14.81
C ALA A 201 14.56 1.69 16.33
N LYS A 202 14.94 2.77 17.02
CA LYS A 202 15.00 2.81 18.50
C LYS A 202 13.63 2.59 19.13
N LEU A 203 12.60 3.18 18.55
CA LEU A 203 11.23 3.07 19.05
C LEU A 203 10.63 1.69 18.78
N CYS A 204 10.89 1.14 17.60
CA CYS A 204 10.32 -0.13 17.15
C CYS A 204 10.87 -1.33 17.93
N GLY A 205 12.19 -1.36 18.15
CA GLY A 205 12.85 -2.52 18.75
C GLY A 205 14.14 -2.19 19.47
N ALA A 206 14.24 -1.01 20.09
CA ALA A 206 15.45 -0.55 20.78
C ALA A 206 16.70 -0.53 19.86
N GLY A 207 16.50 -0.34 18.56
CA GLY A 207 17.52 -0.28 17.53
C GLY A 207 17.24 -1.21 16.34
N TRP A 208 18.18 -1.25 15.39
CA TRP A 208 18.04 -2.01 14.15
C TRP A 208 17.83 -3.51 14.34
N SER A 209 18.55 -4.13 15.28
CA SER A 209 18.45 -5.58 15.52
C SER A 209 17.07 -5.97 16.03
N GLY A 210 16.54 -5.29 17.05
CA GLY A 210 15.20 -5.61 17.54
C GLY A 210 14.11 -5.20 16.54
N SER A 211 14.33 -4.16 15.73
CA SER A 211 13.42 -3.81 14.63
C SER A 211 13.37 -4.92 13.58
N ARG A 212 14.52 -5.51 13.21
CA ARG A 212 14.55 -6.71 12.36
C ARG A 212 13.72 -7.85 12.97
N ASP A 213 13.82 -8.07 14.27
CA ASP A 213 13.02 -9.12 14.92
C ASP A 213 11.52 -8.84 14.85
N VAL A 214 11.11 -7.57 14.96
CA VAL A 214 9.71 -7.15 14.74
C VAL A 214 9.26 -7.49 13.31
N PHE A 215 10.02 -7.10 12.29
CA PHE A 215 9.65 -7.39 10.89
C PHE A 215 9.68 -8.89 10.57
N ASN A 216 10.61 -9.65 11.15
CA ASN A 216 10.64 -11.11 11.02
C ASN A 216 9.41 -11.74 11.65
N ARG A 217 8.97 -11.31 12.85
CA ARG A 217 7.72 -11.77 13.45
C ARG A 217 6.52 -11.43 12.58
N PHE A 218 6.45 -10.21 12.03
CA PHE A 218 5.37 -9.82 11.13
C PHE A 218 5.31 -10.69 9.86
N ARG A 219 6.46 -11.05 9.26
CA ARG A 219 6.51 -12.04 8.17
C ARG A 219 5.94 -13.39 8.58
N GLN A 220 6.30 -13.88 9.76
CA GLN A 220 5.76 -15.15 10.28
C GLN A 220 4.25 -15.07 10.52
N MET A 221 3.75 -13.94 11.03
CA MET A 221 2.31 -13.72 11.18
C MET A 221 1.60 -13.74 9.84
N ALA A 222 2.16 -13.12 8.80
CA ALA A 222 1.60 -13.20 7.45
C ALA A 222 1.53 -14.64 6.93
N ILE A 223 2.65 -15.37 6.99
CA ILE A 223 2.72 -16.77 6.56
C ILE A 223 1.68 -17.63 7.30
N ASN A 224 1.57 -17.46 8.62
CA ASN A 224 0.65 -18.23 9.47
C ASN A 224 -0.82 -17.84 9.26
N ARG A 225 -1.12 -16.56 8.96
CA ARG A 225 -2.49 -16.08 8.69
C ARG A 225 -3.11 -16.78 7.49
N GLY A 226 -2.27 -17.21 6.54
CA GLY A 226 -2.66 -17.98 5.38
C GLY A 226 -2.82 -19.49 5.61
N GLY A 227 -2.50 -20.02 6.78
CA GLY A 227 -2.35 -21.44 7.01
C GLY A 227 -3.25 -21.99 8.11
N THR A 228 -4.56 -22.08 7.86
CA THR A 228 -5.43 -22.98 8.65
C THR A 228 -6.47 -23.68 7.77
N CYS A 229 -6.18 -24.95 7.50
CA CYS A 229 -7.07 -26.11 7.28
C CYS A 229 -8.33 -26.02 6.38
N LEU A 230 -8.36 -26.97 5.44
CA LEU A 230 -9.49 -27.55 4.68
C LEU A 230 -9.88 -26.94 3.33
N ASP A 231 -9.27 -25.84 2.90
CA ASP A 231 -9.39 -25.38 1.51
C ASP A 231 -8.02 -25.11 0.91
N PHE A 232 -7.80 -25.52 -0.34
CA PHE A 232 -6.54 -25.36 -1.07
C PHE A 232 -6.25 -23.88 -1.45
N SER A 233 -6.85 -22.92 -0.75
CA SER A 233 -6.54 -21.50 -0.88
C SER A 233 -5.18 -21.21 -0.25
N ILE A 234 -4.25 -20.88 -1.14
CA ILE A 234 -2.85 -20.57 -0.90
C ILE A 234 -2.74 -19.50 0.19
N GLY A 235 -2.21 -19.86 1.35
CA GLY A 235 -1.91 -18.90 2.39
C GLY A 235 -1.02 -17.75 1.92
N LEU A 236 -1.13 -16.59 2.60
CA LEU A 236 -0.25 -15.45 2.35
C LEU A 236 1.21 -15.93 2.32
N LYS A 237 1.91 -15.57 1.26
CA LYS A 237 3.35 -15.83 1.15
C LYS A 237 4.12 -14.83 2.00
N ASN A 238 5.40 -15.12 2.21
CA ASN A 238 6.33 -14.18 2.83
C ASN A 238 6.26 -12.82 2.09
N PRO A 239 5.85 -11.73 2.75
CA PRO A 239 5.69 -10.44 2.08
C PRO A 239 6.98 -9.95 1.42
N TYR A 240 6.87 -9.29 0.28
CA TYR A 240 7.97 -8.60 -0.38
C TYR A 240 8.01 -7.15 0.13
N MET A 241 9.00 -6.86 0.97
CA MET A 241 9.11 -5.58 1.67
C MET A 241 10.13 -4.67 1.00
N VAL A 242 9.71 -3.46 0.65
CA VAL A 242 10.52 -2.44 -0.01
C VAL A 242 10.76 -1.29 0.94
N LEU A 243 12.02 -0.96 1.23
CA LEU A 243 12.34 0.21 2.02
C LEU A 243 12.47 1.43 1.12
N MET A 244 11.75 2.50 1.43
CA MET A 244 11.71 3.73 0.66
C MET A 244 12.21 4.91 1.49
N ASP A 245 13.13 5.67 0.91
CA ASP A 245 13.69 6.88 1.53
C ASP A 245 14.15 7.86 0.42
N PHE A 246 14.75 8.99 0.81
CA PHE A 246 15.22 10.02 -0.11
C PHE A 246 16.66 9.82 -0.62
N LYS A 247 17.46 8.95 0.02
CA LYS A 247 18.91 8.80 -0.29
C LYS A 247 19.32 7.34 -0.48
N VAL A 248 19.90 7.01 -1.64
CA VAL A 248 20.23 5.62 -2.01
C VAL A 248 21.18 4.92 -1.05
N PRO A 249 22.36 5.48 -0.68
CA PRO A 249 23.31 4.75 0.15
C PRO A 249 22.74 4.45 1.55
N THR A 250 21.98 5.39 2.10
CA THR A 250 21.33 5.26 3.41
C THR A 250 20.23 4.21 3.38
N VAL A 251 19.31 4.27 2.40
CA VAL A 251 18.21 3.30 2.32
C VAL A 251 18.73 1.88 2.08
N GLN A 252 19.81 1.73 1.31
CA GLN A 252 20.40 0.41 1.08
C GLN A 252 20.98 -0.18 2.37
N ALA A 253 21.69 0.61 3.17
CA ALA A 253 22.23 0.17 4.45
C ALA A 253 21.12 -0.23 5.43
N HIS A 254 20.07 0.59 5.56
CA HIS A 254 18.94 0.31 6.45
C HIS A 254 18.14 -0.92 6.00
N ALA A 255 17.88 -1.09 4.70
CA ALA A 255 17.21 -2.27 4.16
C ALA A 255 17.99 -3.55 4.46
N ASN A 256 19.32 -3.51 4.36
CA ASN A 256 20.18 -4.63 4.75
C ASN A 256 20.08 -4.92 6.24
N LEU A 257 19.99 -3.91 7.11
CA LEU A 257 19.87 -4.09 8.56
C LEU A 257 18.52 -4.68 8.98
N LEU A 258 17.43 -4.34 8.27
CA LEU A 258 16.09 -4.86 8.53
C LEU A 258 15.79 -6.18 7.80
N GLY A 259 16.61 -6.53 6.80
CA GLY A 259 16.40 -7.71 5.95
C GLY A 259 15.28 -7.53 4.94
N PHE A 260 15.18 -6.35 4.33
CA PHE A 260 14.16 -6.03 3.32
C PHE A 260 14.58 -6.52 1.93
N ASP A 261 13.59 -6.81 1.08
CA ASP A 261 13.79 -7.43 -0.23
C ASP A 261 14.30 -6.44 -1.28
N ALA A 262 13.91 -5.18 -1.19
CA ALA A 262 14.33 -4.15 -2.14
C ALA A 262 14.37 -2.76 -1.50
N ILE A 263 14.87 -1.81 -2.29
CA ILE A 263 14.83 -0.39 -1.97
C ILE A 263 14.12 0.39 -3.07
N SER A 264 13.50 1.50 -2.68
CA SER A 264 12.92 2.49 -3.58
C SER A 264 13.35 3.89 -3.15
N MET A 265 13.31 4.82 -4.09
CA MET A 265 13.50 6.23 -3.81
C MET A 265 12.18 6.97 -3.86
N TYR A 266 11.94 7.83 -2.88
CA TYR A 266 10.89 8.82 -2.95
C TYR A 266 11.43 10.07 -3.64
N THR A 267 10.87 10.42 -4.79
CA THR A 267 11.29 11.60 -5.56
C THR A 267 10.53 12.84 -5.09
N LEU A 268 11.25 13.87 -4.66
CA LEU A 268 10.66 15.20 -4.45
C LEU A 268 10.73 16.02 -5.76
N PRO A 269 9.72 16.85 -6.07
CA PRO A 269 9.76 17.69 -7.27
C PRO A 269 10.90 18.71 -7.17
N GLY A 270 11.91 18.57 -8.02
CA GLY A 270 13.01 19.52 -8.17
C GLY A 270 14.38 18.89 -8.36
N GLY A 271 14.67 18.38 -9.57
CA GLY A 271 16.05 18.22 -10.07
C GLY A 271 17.03 17.39 -9.23
N THR A 272 16.58 16.56 -8.29
CA THR A 272 17.47 15.67 -7.54
C THR A 272 17.95 14.56 -8.47
N THR A 273 19.26 14.44 -8.65
CA THR A 273 19.97 13.60 -9.63
C THR A 273 19.89 12.09 -9.40
N GLU A 274 18.97 11.62 -8.55
CA GLU A 274 18.87 10.19 -8.21
C GLU A 274 17.41 9.74 -8.38
N VAL A 275 17.15 9.01 -9.47
CA VAL A 275 15.98 8.15 -9.62
C VAL A 275 16.54 6.74 -9.72
N SER A 276 16.28 5.91 -8.71
CA SER A 276 16.59 4.48 -8.81
C SER A 276 15.62 3.63 -8.00
N ILE A 277 15.06 2.61 -8.66
CA ILE A 277 14.43 1.45 -8.03
C ILE A 277 15.44 0.31 -8.21
N LEU A 278 15.98 -0.22 -7.12
CA LEU A 278 16.88 -1.37 -7.15
C LEU A 278 16.09 -2.60 -6.67
N ILE A 279 15.65 -3.41 -7.63
CA ILE A 279 15.02 -4.71 -7.37
C ILE A 279 16.16 -5.71 -7.10
N ARG A 280 16.21 -6.29 -5.89
CA ARG A 280 17.08 -7.44 -5.65
C ARG A 280 16.35 -8.71 -6.07
N ASN A 281 16.98 -9.48 -6.96
CA ASN A 281 16.60 -10.87 -7.18
C ASN A 281 17.24 -11.70 -6.07
N SER A 282 16.46 -12.12 -5.08
CA SER A 282 16.91 -13.17 -4.16
C SER A 282 16.68 -14.53 -4.84
N LEU A 283 17.66 -14.95 -5.63
CA LEU A 283 17.89 -16.37 -5.89
C LEU A 283 19.08 -16.77 -5.03
N ASP A 284 18.79 -17.18 -3.81
CA ASP A 284 19.60 -18.06 -2.96
C ASP A 284 18.68 -18.61 -1.84
#